data_AF-A0A495QYU2-F1
#
_entry.id   AF-A0A495QYU2-F1
#
_cell.length_a   1.000
_cell.length_b   1.000
_cell.length_c   1.000
_cell.angle_alpha   90.00
_cell.angle_beta   90.00
_cell.angle_gamma   90.00
#
_symmetry.space_group_name_H-M   'P 1'
#
loop_
_entity.id
_entity.type
_entity.pdbx_description
1 polymer ?
#
loop_
_entity_poly.entity_id
_entity_poly.type
_entity_poly.pdbx_seq_one_letter_code
_entity_poly.pdbx_strand_id
1 'polypeptide(L)'
;MSAADDLRPEDSFWNLIAVYLRTERLRRGLSQSQVAEIIQADKQRVANTEAGRLHMTSVQAELLDEAWGTLFRVLRKYAVALGRDQEWWKQLVDFEMDALIIKLHISKYIPVPFQTEAYARHLLTTVRVVRDVEAAVRERLARSKLLLGQLPKLELWALIDEEALDPPIPVEDKRGQLQALLGLTEQTSVRIIPARTWHVGSDGNFELITTSSGANVGYMWAQLGGKLVHDAVEVRELALRYDRIGAKALTEESSRELIAQRLEHLR
;
A
#
# COMPACT_ATOMS: atom_id res chain seq x y z
N MET A 1 20.14 -29.77 2.30
CA MET A 1 18.73 -29.51 2.64
C MET A 1 18.22 -28.49 1.64
N SER A 2 17.09 -28.76 0.98
CA SER A 2 16.49 -27.83 0.02
C SER A 2 15.80 -26.70 0.80
N ALA A 3 15.73 -25.49 0.26
CA ALA A 3 14.95 -24.39 0.85
C ALA A 3 13.47 -24.77 1.09
N ALA A 4 12.96 -25.76 0.36
CA ALA A 4 11.61 -26.32 0.55
C ALA A 4 11.48 -27.23 1.78
N ASP A 5 12.60 -27.72 2.36
CA ASP A 5 12.61 -28.54 3.59
C ASP A 5 12.51 -27.68 4.86
N ASP A 6 12.99 -26.44 4.79
CA ASP A 6 13.04 -25.52 5.93
C ASP A 6 11.75 -24.70 6.11
N LEU A 7 10.77 -24.85 5.21
CA LEU A 7 9.49 -24.13 5.27
C LEU A 7 8.58 -24.68 6.37
N ARG A 8 8.11 -23.77 7.22
CA ARG A 8 7.15 -24.06 8.29
C ARG A 8 5.73 -23.63 7.86
N PRO A 9 4.75 -24.55 7.78
CA PRO A 9 3.37 -24.25 7.40
C PRO A 9 2.67 -23.21 8.31
N GLU A 10 3.06 -23.16 9.58
CA GLU A 10 2.48 -22.27 10.59
C GLU A 10 2.87 -20.80 10.43
N ASP A 11 3.93 -20.50 9.68
CA ASP A 11 4.45 -19.13 9.54
C ASP A 11 3.62 -18.29 8.56
N SER A 12 3.02 -18.90 7.53
CA SER A 12 2.12 -18.21 6.60
C SER A 12 1.23 -19.18 5.82
N PHE A 13 0.07 -18.71 5.35
CA PHE A 13 -0.79 -19.48 4.45
C PHE A 13 -0.09 -19.82 3.12
N TRP A 14 0.84 -18.98 2.65
CA TRP A 14 1.63 -19.29 1.46
C TRP A 14 2.65 -20.40 1.72
N ASN A 15 3.24 -20.47 2.92
CA ASN A 15 4.09 -21.59 3.32
C ASN A 15 3.26 -22.88 3.44
N LEU A 16 2.06 -22.79 4.01
CA LEU A 16 1.12 -23.91 4.04
C LEU A 16 0.81 -24.43 2.63
N ILE A 17 0.50 -23.54 1.68
CA ILE A 17 0.26 -23.91 0.27
C ILE A 17 1.50 -24.57 -0.36
N ALA A 18 2.69 -24.01 -0.14
CA ALA A 18 3.94 -24.54 -0.68
C ALA A 18 4.25 -25.95 -0.17
N VAL A 19 4.14 -26.14 1.16
CA VAL A 19 4.34 -27.46 1.80
C VAL A 19 3.25 -28.43 1.35
N TYR A 20 1.99 -28.00 1.30
CA TYR A 20 0.88 -28.85 0.87
C TYR A 20 1.01 -29.30 -0.59
N LEU A 21 1.41 -28.40 -1.51
CA LEU A 21 1.73 -28.74 -2.90
C LEU A 21 2.79 -29.84 -2.99
N ARG A 22 3.89 -29.68 -2.24
CA ARG A 22 4.97 -30.65 -2.21
C ARG A 22 4.49 -31.99 -1.65
N THR A 23 3.72 -31.99 -0.57
CA THR A 23 3.18 -33.19 0.06
C THR A 23 2.25 -33.94 -0.89
N GLU A 24 1.31 -33.25 -1.54
CA GLU A 24 0.36 -33.86 -2.48
C GLU A 24 1.06 -34.41 -3.74
N ARG A 25 2.11 -33.72 -4.22
CA ARG A 25 2.97 -34.20 -5.31
C ARG A 25 3.70 -35.48 -4.93
N LEU A 26 4.36 -35.50 -3.77
CA LEU A 26 5.11 -36.68 -3.30
C LEU A 26 4.18 -37.86 -3.03
N ARG A 27 3.01 -37.62 -2.45
CA ARG A 27 1.98 -38.65 -2.22
C ARG A 27 1.51 -39.31 -3.51
N ARG A 28 1.48 -38.58 -4.63
CA ARG A 28 1.11 -39.08 -5.96
C ARG A 28 2.30 -39.62 -6.76
N GLY A 29 3.51 -39.59 -6.21
CA GLY A 29 4.73 -40.04 -6.91
C GLY A 29 5.09 -39.19 -8.13
N LEU A 30 4.61 -37.95 -8.22
CA LEU A 30 4.83 -37.08 -9.37
C LEU A 30 6.16 -36.31 -9.27
N SER A 31 6.82 -36.15 -10.41
CA SER A 31 7.94 -35.22 -10.56
C SER A 31 7.45 -33.77 -10.68
N GLN A 32 8.32 -32.80 -10.41
CA GLN A 32 7.99 -31.39 -10.59
C GLN A 32 7.63 -31.04 -12.03
N SER A 33 8.23 -31.72 -13.03
CA SER A 33 7.87 -31.54 -14.44
C SER A 33 6.44 -31.99 -14.75
N GLN A 34 6.01 -33.13 -14.18
CA GLN A 34 4.64 -33.62 -14.37
C GLN A 34 3.60 -32.71 -13.71
N VAL A 35 3.92 -32.11 -12.56
CA VAL A 35 3.06 -31.08 -11.97
C VAL A 35 3.01 -29.83 -12.85
N ALA A 36 4.14 -29.46 -13.46
CA ALA A 36 4.21 -28.32 -14.36
C ALA A 36 3.29 -28.48 -15.59
N GLU A 37 3.19 -29.70 -16.14
CA GLU A 37 2.24 -30.02 -17.21
C GLU A 37 0.79 -29.80 -16.78
N ILE A 38 0.40 -30.24 -15.58
CA ILE A 38 -0.96 -30.07 -15.03
C ILE A 38 -1.32 -28.58 -14.93
N ILE A 39 -0.39 -27.77 -14.42
CA ILE A 39 -0.63 -26.34 -14.18
C ILE A 39 -0.24 -25.46 -15.36
N GLN A 40 0.08 -26.06 -16.51
CA GLN A 40 0.49 -25.39 -17.75
C GLN A 40 1.64 -24.39 -17.53
N ALA A 41 2.68 -24.82 -16.81
CA ALA A 41 3.85 -24.02 -16.48
C ALA A 41 5.15 -24.80 -16.72
N ASP A 42 6.29 -24.20 -16.41
CA ASP A 42 7.60 -24.86 -16.42
C ASP A 42 7.94 -25.50 -15.06
N LYS A 43 8.92 -26.42 -15.06
CA LYS A 43 9.41 -27.09 -13.84
C LYS A 43 9.92 -26.10 -12.79
N GLN A 44 10.54 -25.00 -13.21
CA GLN A 44 11.13 -24.00 -12.31
C GLN A 44 10.05 -23.26 -11.51
N ARG A 45 8.88 -23.00 -12.11
CA ARG A 45 7.69 -22.45 -11.45
C ARG A 45 7.27 -23.36 -10.30
N VAL A 46 7.16 -24.67 -10.52
CA VAL A 46 6.79 -25.63 -9.47
C VAL A 46 7.85 -25.64 -8.36
N ALA A 47 9.13 -25.71 -8.72
CA ALA A 47 10.23 -25.70 -7.74
C ALA A 47 10.25 -24.42 -6.89
N ASN A 48 10.03 -23.25 -7.49
CA ASN A 48 9.96 -21.97 -6.77
C ASN A 48 8.70 -21.85 -5.91
N THR A 49 7.58 -22.46 -6.33
CA THR A 49 6.35 -22.51 -5.54
C THR A 49 6.54 -23.39 -4.30
N GLU A 50 7.13 -24.58 -4.46
CA GLU A 50 7.45 -25.47 -3.34
C GLU A 50 8.50 -24.90 -2.39
N ALA A 51 9.38 -24.03 -2.88
CA ALA A 51 10.37 -23.32 -2.07
C ALA A 51 9.84 -22.01 -1.46
N GLY A 52 8.54 -21.69 -1.62
CA GLY A 52 7.93 -20.49 -1.04
C GLY A 52 8.37 -19.16 -1.70
N ARG A 53 9.08 -19.22 -2.83
CA ARG A 53 9.58 -18.03 -3.56
C ARG A 53 8.57 -17.46 -4.54
N LEU A 54 7.55 -18.22 -4.88
CA LEU A 54 6.54 -17.85 -5.87
C LEU A 54 5.17 -18.31 -5.44
N HIS A 55 4.18 -17.43 -5.58
CA HIS A 55 2.81 -17.74 -5.21
C HIS A 55 2.05 -18.41 -6.35
N MET A 56 1.22 -19.38 -5.98
CA MET A 56 0.33 -20.08 -6.91
C MET A 56 -0.77 -19.13 -7.42
N THR A 57 -0.98 -19.09 -8.73
CA THR A 57 -2.05 -18.27 -9.31
C THR A 57 -3.43 -18.90 -9.10
N SER A 58 -4.50 -18.13 -9.33
CA SER A 58 -5.87 -18.68 -9.28
C SER A 58 -6.05 -19.80 -10.29
N VAL A 59 -5.58 -19.61 -11.53
CA VAL A 59 -5.66 -20.60 -12.60
C VAL A 59 -4.91 -21.88 -12.23
N GLN A 60 -3.71 -21.77 -11.66
CA GLN A 60 -2.93 -22.93 -11.23
C GLN A 60 -3.63 -23.70 -10.09
N ALA A 61 -4.22 -22.99 -9.14
CA ALA A 61 -5.00 -23.60 -8.07
C ALA A 61 -6.25 -24.32 -8.60
N GLU A 62 -6.93 -23.77 -9.61
CA GLU A 62 -8.07 -24.39 -10.27
C GLU A 62 -7.69 -25.68 -11.00
N LEU A 63 -6.61 -25.63 -11.80
CA LEU A 63 -6.11 -26.81 -12.52
C LEU A 63 -5.70 -27.94 -11.55
N LEU A 64 -5.08 -27.61 -10.42
CA LEU A 64 -4.72 -28.60 -9.40
C LEU A 64 -5.95 -29.18 -8.69
N ASP A 65 -6.93 -28.34 -8.35
CA ASP A 65 -8.16 -28.81 -7.71
C ASP A 65 -8.98 -29.71 -8.66
N GLU A 66 -9.04 -29.38 -9.94
CA GLU A 66 -9.66 -30.22 -10.98
C GLU A 66 -8.93 -31.55 -11.18
N ALA A 67 -7.59 -31.51 -11.22
CA ALA A 67 -6.79 -32.71 -11.43
C ALA A 67 -6.74 -33.62 -10.20
N TRP A 68 -6.72 -33.07 -8.99
CA TRP A 68 -6.37 -33.81 -7.76
C TRP A 68 -7.47 -33.86 -6.70
N GLY A 69 -8.58 -33.14 -6.88
CA GLY A 69 -9.66 -33.08 -5.88
C GLY A 69 -9.25 -32.38 -4.58
N THR A 70 -8.32 -31.43 -4.67
CA THR A 70 -7.76 -30.67 -3.54
C THR A 70 -8.55 -29.37 -3.27
N LEU A 71 -8.06 -28.54 -2.34
CA LEU A 71 -8.66 -27.26 -1.95
C LEU A 71 -7.71 -26.07 -2.13
N PHE A 72 -6.80 -26.09 -3.11
CA PHE A 72 -5.86 -25.00 -3.39
C PHE A 72 -6.58 -23.68 -3.66
N ARG A 73 -7.75 -23.70 -4.33
CA ARG A 73 -8.53 -22.48 -4.60
C ARG A 73 -9.00 -21.81 -3.31
N VAL A 74 -9.44 -22.60 -2.34
CA VAL A 74 -9.90 -22.12 -1.03
C VAL A 74 -8.71 -21.66 -0.19
N LEU A 75 -7.65 -22.47 -0.11
CA LEU A 75 -6.43 -22.11 0.60
C LEU A 75 -5.82 -20.82 0.05
N ARG A 76 -5.80 -20.63 -1.27
CA ARG A 76 -5.37 -19.39 -1.91
C ARG A 76 -6.25 -18.21 -1.52
N LYS A 77 -7.58 -18.36 -1.50
CA LYS A 77 -8.47 -17.28 -1.04
C LYS A 77 -8.15 -16.86 0.39
N TYR A 78 -7.90 -17.81 1.29
CA TYR A 78 -7.45 -17.49 2.64
C TYR A 78 -6.04 -16.91 2.67
N ALA A 79 -5.11 -17.38 1.84
CA ALA A 79 -3.77 -16.81 1.76
C ALA A 79 -3.77 -15.36 1.30
N VAL A 80 -4.64 -15.01 0.35
CA VAL A 80 -4.83 -13.63 -0.11
C VAL A 80 -5.60 -12.78 0.92
N ALA A 81 -6.63 -13.35 1.56
CA ALA A 81 -7.48 -12.59 2.49
C ALA A 81 -6.88 -12.40 3.89
N LEU A 82 -6.12 -13.39 4.38
CA LEU A 82 -5.55 -13.46 5.73
C LEU A 82 -4.03 -13.43 5.76
N GLY A 83 -3.38 -13.48 4.60
CA GLY A 83 -1.93 -13.34 4.52
C GLY A 83 -1.53 -12.05 5.22
N ARG A 84 -0.85 -12.19 6.37
CA ARG A 84 0.01 -11.13 6.89
C ARG A 84 1.10 -10.95 5.85
N ASP A 85 0.82 -10.11 4.87
CA ASP A 85 1.72 -9.83 3.77
C ASP A 85 2.95 -9.15 4.36
N GLN A 86 3.98 -9.89 4.79
CA GLN A 86 5.25 -9.25 5.15
C GLN A 86 5.82 -8.46 3.94
N GLU A 87 5.28 -8.71 2.74
CA GLU A 87 5.56 -8.03 1.49
C GLU A 87 4.54 -6.94 1.10
N TRP A 88 3.55 -6.58 1.94
CA TRP A 88 2.53 -5.56 1.60
C TRP A 88 3.20 -4.26 1.15
N TRP A 89 4.34 -3.93 1.76
CA TRP A 89 5.12 -2.76 1.43
C TRP A 89 5.70 -2.82 0.01
N LYS A 90 6.25 -3.97 -0.42
CA LYS A 90 6.78 -4.10 -1.78
C LYS A 90 5.66 -4.09 -2.81
N GLN A 91 4.57 -4.82 -2.55
CA GLN A 91 3.42 -4.81 -3.45
C GLN A 91 2.84 -3.41 -3.61
N LEU A 92 2.73 -2.66 -2.51
CA LEU A 92 2.30 -1.26 -2.56
C LEU A 92 3.22 -0.43 -3.47
N VAL A 93 4.54 -0.53 -3.28
CA VAL A 93 5.52 0.18 -4.11
C VAL A 93 5.40 -0.23 -5.59
N ASP A 94 5.19 -1.50 -5.89
CA ASP A 94 4.98 -1.97 -7.26
C ASP A 94 3.74 -1.33 -7.90
N PHE A 95 2.63 -1.22 -7.15
CA PHE A 95 1.43 -0.50 -7.62
C PHE A 95 1.68 1.00 -7.81
N GLU A 96 2.45 1.62 -6.91
CA GLU A 96 2.83 3.04 -7.02
C GLU A 96 3.75 3.34 -8.20
N MET A 97 4.58 2.37 -8.61
CA MET A 97 5.44 2.49 -9.79
C MET A 97 4.68 2.39 -11.12
N ASP A 98 3.53 1.72 -11.13
CA ASP A 98 2.65 1.58 -12.30
C ASP A 98 1.42 2.51 -12.23
N ALA A 99 1.40 3.46 -11.28
CA ALA A 99 0.22 4.26 -11.00
C ALA A 99 -0.03 5.35 -12.05
N LEU A 100 -1.27 5.45 -12.51
CA LEU A 100 -1.78 6.61 -13.26
C LEU A 100 -2.49 7.61 -12.35
N ILE A 101 -3.16 7.12 -11.31
CA ILE A 101 -3.90 7.95 -10.35
C ILE A 101 -3.63 7.42 -8.95
N ILE A 102 -3.27 8.31 -8.04
CA ILE A 102 -3.20 8.02 -6.61
C ILE A 102 -4.08 9.03 -5.87
N LYS A 103 -5.04 8.52 -5.10
CA LYS A 103 -5.92 9.30 -4.24
C LYS A 103 -5.63 8.98 -2.78
N LEU A 104 -5.17 9.96 -2.02
CA LEU A 104 -4.77 9.86 -0.62
C LEU A 104 -5.81 10.52 0.29
N HIS A 105 -6.22 9.83 1.34
CA HIS A 105 -6.89 10.44 2.49
C HIS A 105 -6.01 10.23 3.73
N ILE A 106 -5.48 11.33 4.27
CA ILE A 106 -4.61 11.31 5.44
C ILE A 106 -5.11 12.28 6.50
N SER A 107 -5.32 11.74 7.70
CA SER A 107 -5.63 12.46 8.93
C SER A 107 -4.35 12.71 9.75
N LYS A 108 -4.31 13.85 10.46
CA LYS A 108 -3.32 14.25 11.47
C LYS A 108 -1.88 14.52 11.01
N TYR A 109 -1.49 14.15 9.79
CA TYR A 109 -0.15 14.40 9.29
C TYR A 109 -0.14 14.66 7.78
N ILE A 110 0.91 15.35 7.31
CA ILE A 110 1.11 15.58 5.89
C ILE A 110 1.42 14.24 5.20
N PRO A 111 0.80 13.89 4.06
CA PRO A 111 1.10 12.65 3.36
C PRO A 111 2.57 12.56 2.93
N VAL A 112 3.15 11.37 2.96
CA VAL A 112 4.59 11.12 2.69
C VAL A 112 5.11 11.85 1.43
N PRO A 113 4.43 11.82 0.26
CA PRO A 113 4.91 12.49 -0.95
C PRO A 113 5.17 13.98 -0.76
N PHE A 114 4.45 14.63 0.16
CA PHE A 114 4.55 16.06 0.42
C PHE A 114 5.45 16.39 1.62
N GLN A 115 6.01 15.40 2.33
CA GLN A 115 6.84 15.64 3.51
C GLN A 115 8.24 16.16 3.14
N THR A 116 8.74 17.13 3.91
CA THR A 116 10.16 17.47 3.92
C THR A 116 10.94 16.48 4.78
N GLU A 117 12.25 16.41 4.58
CA GLU A 117 13.12 15.57 5.42
C GLU A 117 13.00 15.93 6.90
N ALA A 118 13.03 17.23 7.23
CA ALA A 118 12.93 17.71 8.60
C ALA A 118 11.58 17.30 9.24
N TYR A 119 10.47 17.46 8.53
CA TYR A 119 9.16 17.02 9.00
C TYR A 119 9.12 15.51 9.22
N ALA A 120 9.57 14.71 8.24
CA ALA A 120 9.56 13.26 8.33
C ALA A 120 10.39 12.77 9.53
N ARG A 121 11.58 13.35 9.72
CA ARG A 121 12.50 13.06 10.84
C ARG A 121 11.87 13.41 12.18
N HIS A 122 11.26 14.58 12.32
CA HIS A 122 10.58 14.98 13.55
C HIS A 122 9.40 14.06 13.88
N LEU A 123 8.56 13.76 12.89
CA LEU A 123 7.42 12.86 13.06
C LEU A 123 7.86 11.47 13.52
N LEU A 124 8.86 10.87 12.84
CA LEU A 124 9.36 9.53 13.17
C LEU A 124 10.03 9.47 14.54
N THR A 125 10.79 10.50 14.91
CA THR A 125 11.45 10.60 16.22
C THR A 125 10.45 10.76 17.36
N THR A 126 9.43 11.61 17.18
CA THR A 126 8.44 11.91 18.22
C THR A 126 7.48 10.76 18.46
N VAL A 127 7.00 10.12 17.39
CA VAL A 127 6.00 9.03 17.48
C VAL A 127 6.64 7.71 17.92
N ARG A 128 7.95 7.52 17.70
CA ARG A 128 8.72 6.33 18.14
C ARG A 128 8.16 4.99 17.66
N VAL A 129 7.58 4.97 16.46
CA VAL A 129 7.06 3.75 15.82
C VAL A 129 8.13 2.96 15.07
N VAL A 130 9.33 3.52 14.90
CA VAL A 130 10.47 2.88 14.24
C VAL A 130 11.68 2.85 15.17
N ARG A 131 12.52 1.83 15.02
CA ARG A 131 13.79 1.71 15.77
C ARG A 131 14.93 2.51 15.12
N ASP A 132 15.01 2.48 13.79
CA ASP A 132 15.98 3.23 13.00
C ASP A 132 15.26 4.36 12.27
N VAL A 133 15.33 5.55 12.86
CA VAL A 133 14.70 6.77 12.31
C VAL A 133 15.33 7.15 10.97
N GLU A 134 16.65 7.06 10.86
CA GLU A 134 17.36 7.49 9.64
C GLU A 134 17.05 6.59 8.46
N ALA A 135 16.94 5.28 8.67
CA ALA A 135 16.49 4.35 7.65
C ALA A 135 15.07 4.69 7.18
N ALA A 136 14.13 4.88 8.11
CA ALA A 136 12.76 5.22 7.78
C ALA A 136 12.62 6.58 7.08
N VAL A 137 13.44 7.58 7.44
CA VAL A 137 13.50 8.87 6.73
C VAL A 137 13.98 8.66 5.29
N ARG A 138 15.06 7.91 5.07
CA ARG A 138 15.56 7.61 3.72
C ARG A 138 14.52 6.90 2.87
N GLU A 139 13.80 5.93 3.43
CA GLU A 139 12.73 5.21 2.74
C GLU A 139 11.57 6.14 2.35
N ARG A 140 11.15 7.03 3.25
CA ARG A 140 10.12 8.04 2.95
C ARG A 140 10.56 8.97 1.83
N LEU A 141 11.77 9.52 1.90
CA LEU A 141 12.28 10.42 0.87
C LEU A 141 12.45 9.71 -0.48
N ALA A 142 12.85 8.44 -0.48
CA ALA A 142 12.91 7.63 -1.69
C ALA A 142 11.51 7.44 -2.31
N ARG A 143 10.50 7.12 -1.50
CA ARG A 143 9.11 7.02 -1.94
C ARG A 143 8.56 8.35 -2.46
N SER A 144 8.82 9.46 -1.77
CA SER A 144 8.41 10.80 -2.24
C SER A 144 9.06 11.16 -3.56
N LYS A 145 10.37 10.91 -3.72
CA LYS A 145 11.08 11.16 -4.97
C LYS A 145 10.54 10.30 -6.12
N LEU A 146 10.23 9.03 -5.85
CA LEU A 146 9.62 8.12 -6.83
C LEU A 146 8.28 8.68 -7.32
N LEU A 147 7.38 9.03 -6.42
CA LEU A 147 6.03 9.50 -6.76
C LEU A 147 6.06 10.87 -7.43
N LEU A 148 6.79 11.84 -6.86
CA LEU A 148 6.89 13.17 -7.44
C LEU A 148 7.60 13.18 -8.80
N GLY A 149 8.54 12.26 -9.02
CA GLY A 149 9.19 12.07 -10.33
C GLY A 149 8.24 11.56 -11.42
N GLN A 150 7.08 11.00 -11.04
CA GLN A 150 6.08 10.46 -11.97
C GLN A 150 4.98 11.47 -12.32
N LEU A 151 4.90 12.64 -11.68
CA LEU A 151 3.82 13.63 -11.88
C LEU A 151 3.46 13.97 -13.33
N PRO A 152 4.39 14.00 -14.31
CA PRO A 152 4.01 14.19 -15.72
C PRO A 152 3.06 13.13 -16.29
N LYS A 153 2.92 11.97 -15.62
CA LYS A 153 2.08 10.83 -16.02
C LYS A 153 1.21 10.30 -14.87
N LEU A 154 1.28 10.92 -13.69
CA LEU A 154 0.62 10.49 -12.47
C LEU A 154 -0.23 11.64 -11.93
N GLU A 155 -1.52 11.39 -11.80
CA GLU A 155 -2.46 12.26 -11.12
C GLU A 155 -2.43 11.98 -9.60
N LEU A 156 -1.88 12.91 -8.82
CA LEU A 156 -1.80 12.78 -7.36
C LEU A 156 -2.83 13.70 -6.68
N TRP A 157 -3.77 13.08 -5.95
CA TRP A 157 -4.89 13.75 -5.30
C TRP A 157 -4.85 13.49 -3.79
N ALA A 158 -4.86 14.53 -2.98
CA ALA A 158 -4.75 14.44 -1.53
C ALA A 158 -5.88 15.19 -0.82
N LEU A 159 -6.60 14.45 0.02
CA LEU A 159 -7.50 15.00 1.04
C LEU A 159 -6.77 14.95 2.38
N ILE A 160 -6.54 16.12 2.97
CA ILE A 160 -5.73 16.28 4.17
C ILE A 160 -6.55 16.99 5.23
N ASP A 161 -6.62 16.43 6.44
CA ASP A 161 -7.24 17.12 7.58
C ASP A 161 -6.46 18.38 7.95
N GLU A 162 -7.16 19.50 8.22
CA GLU A 162 -6.54 20.78 8.58
C GLU A 162 -5.58 20.66 9.77
N GLU A 163 -5.86 19.76 10.72
CA GLU A 163 -5.00 19.47 11.86
C GLU A 163 -3.57 19.06 11.45
N ALA A 164 -3.38 18.52 10.24
CA ALA A 164 -2.06 18.19 9.71
C ALA A 164 -1.19 19.41 9.38
N LEU A 165 -1.79 20.59 9.21
CA LEU A 165 -1.09 21.84 8.90
C LEU A 165 -0.43 22.48 10.12
N ASP A 166 -0.78 22.06 11.33
CA ASP A 166 -0.24 22.57 12.59
C ASP A 166 0.43 21.47 13.45
N PRO A 167 1.45 20.77 12.93
CA PRO A 167 2.15 19.73 13.66
C PRO A 167 2.90 20.28 14.89
N PRO A 168 3.06 19.49 15.97
CA PRO A 168 3.84 19.87 17.15
C PRO A 168 5.36 19.70 16.89
N ILE A 169 5.91 20.47 15.96
CA ILE A 169 7.33 20.51 15.58
C ILE A 169 7.86 21.96 15.64
N PRO A 170 9.20 22.18 15.59
CA PRO A 170 9.76 23.53 15.56
C PRO A 170 9.15 24.40 14.45
N VAL A 171 8.99 25.69 14.72
CA VAL A 171 8.35 26.65 13.80
C VAL A 171 9.06 26.71 12.45
N GLU A 172 10.40 26.63 12.45
CA GLU A 172 11.22 26.62 11.23
C GLU A 172 10.89 25.44 10.32
N ASP A 173 10.77 24.24 10.89
CA ASP A 173 10.46 23.02 10.12
C ASP A 173 9.00 23.02 9.64
N LYS A 174 8.09 23.56 10.45
CA LYS A 174 6.69 23.78 10.06
C LYS A 174 6.59 24.73 8.88
N ARG A 175 7.34 25.84 8.91
CA ARG A 175 7.39 26.80 7.80
C ARG A 175 7.92 26.16 6.52
N GLY A 176 9.04 25.44 6.62
CA GLY A 176 9.61 24.70 5.48
C GLY A 176 8.65 23.65 4.92
N GLN A 177 7.92 22.94 5.79
CA GLN A 177 6.91 21.96 5.39
C GLN A 177 5.72 22.60 4.65
N LEU A 178 5.15 23.67 5.19
CA LEU A 178 4.01 24.34 4.55
C LEU A 178 4.41 25.00 3.23
N GLN A 179 5.62 25.55 3.14
CA GLN A 179 6.16 26.09 1.89
C GLN A 179 6.33 25.02 0.82
N ALA A 180 6.86 23.84 1.18
CA ALA A 180 6.98 22.70 0.27
C ALA A 180 5.61 22.19 -0.21
N LEU A 181 4.65 22.06 0.71
CA LEU A 181 3.29 21.65 0.37
C LEU A 181 2.64 22.66 -0.60
N LEU A 182 2.75 23.96 -0.31
CA LEU A 182 2.19 25.02 -1.15
C LEU A 182 2.73 24.96 -2.58
N GLY A 183 4.04 24.73 -2.76
CA GLY A 183 4.65 24.59 -4.08
C GLY A 183 4.15 23.38 -4.87
N LEU A 184 3.77 22.30 -4.20
CA LEU A 184 3.25 21.08 -4.85
C LEU A 184 1.77 21.19 -5.26
N THR A 185 1.02 22.15 -4.71
CA THR A 185 -0.38 22.38 -5.10
C THR A 185 -0.56 22.81 -6.56
N GLU A 186 0.51 23.25 -7.24
CA GLU A 186 0.45 23.61 -8.66
C GLU A 186 0.49 22.40 -9.60
N GLN A 187 0.94 21.24 -9.10
CA GLN A 187 1.12 20.01 -9.89
C GLN A 187 0.26 18.85 -9.37
N THR A 188 -0.45 19.06 -8.26
CA THR A 188 -1.23 18.03 -7.56
C THR A 188 -2.51 18.61 -7.01
N SER A 189 -3.57 17.80 -6.92
CA SER A 189 -4.83 18.21 -6.30
C SER A 189 -4.69 18.08 -4.78
N VAL A 190 -4.46 19.18 -4.06
CA VAL A 190 -4.47 19.18 -2.59
C VAL A 190 -5.71 19.91 -2.09
N ARG A 191 -6.53 19.22 -1.30
CA ARG A 191 -7.73 19.79 -0.68
C ARG A 191 -7.73 19.55 0.82
N ILE A 192 -7.95 20.62 1.58
CA ILE A 192 -7.97 20.58 3.03
C ILE A 192 -9.39 20.34 3.54
N ILE A 193 -9.53 19.41 4.47
CA ILE A 193 -10.78 19.16 5.20
C ILE A 193 -10.78 20.09 6.43
N PRO A 194 -11.75 21.01 6.55
CA PRO A 194 -11.77 21.97 7.65
C PRO A 194 -11.79 21.28 9.02
N ALA A 195 -11.10 21.87 9.99
CA ALA A 195 -11.03 21.37 11.36
C ALA A 195 -12.43 21.17 11.97
N ARG A 196 -12.55 20.22 12.89
CA ARG A 196 -13.81 19.87 13.58
C ARG A 196 -14.93 19.36 12.65
N THR A 197 -14.58 18.89 11.46
CA THR A 197 -15.53 18.23 10.54
C THR A 197 -15.50 16.71 10.75
N TRP A 198 -16.64 16.09 11.01
CA TRP A 198 -16.74 14.61 11.01
C TRP A 198 -16.97 14.08 9.60
N HIS A 199 -16.26 13.03 9.20
CA HIS A 199 -16.40 12.40 7.88
C HIS A 199 -16.17 10.89 7.97
N VAL A 200 -16.54 10.17 6.91
CA VAL A 200 -16.41 8.70 6.83
C VAL A 200 -14.97 8.19 6.80
N GLY A 201 -13.98 9.10 6.76
CA GLY A 201 -12.56 8.80 6.85
C GLY A 201 -11.98 8.90 8.27
N SER A 202 -12.77 9.31 9.27
CA SER A 202 -12.28 9.46 10.66
C SER A 202 -11.82 8.13 11.28
N ASP A 203 -12.20 6.99 10.71
CA ASP A 203 -11.77 5.66 11.12
C ASP A 203 -10.31 5.34 10.73
N GLY A 204 -9.72 6.08 9.78
CA GLY A 204 -8.33 5.88 9.41
C GLY A 204 -7.92 6.37 8.03
N ASN A 205 -6.62 6.27 7.80
CA ASN A 205 -5.96 6.73 6.59
C ASN A 205 -6.00 5.63 5.52
N PHE A 206 -6.21 6.03 4.27
CA PHE A 206 -6.22 5.10 3.16
C PHE A 206 -5.79 5.76 1.86
N GLU A 207 -5.40 4.93 0.90
CA GLU A 207 -5.07 5.34 -0.46
C GLU A 207 -5.77 4.44 -1.48
N LEU A 208 -6.10 5.01 -2.63
CA LEU A 208 -6.60 4.31 -3.80
C LEU A 208 -5.61 4.53 -4.94
N ILE A 209 -5.24 3.45 -5.61
CA ILE A 209 -4.30 3.46 -6.72
C ILE A 209 -5.00 2.86 -7.94
N THR A 210 -4.98 3.60 -9.04
CA THR A 210 -5.37 3.11 -10.36
C THR A 210 -4.11 2.99 -11.21
N THR A 211 -3.81 1.78 -11.67
CA THR A 211 -2.59 1.49 -12.45
C THR A 211 -2.78 1.65 -13.96
N SER A 212 -1.67 1.68 -14.70
CA SER A 212 -1.69 1.74 -16.16
C SER A 212 -2.29 0.48 -16.80
N SER A 213 -2.18 -0.65 -16.11
CA SER A 213 -2.82 -1.93 -16.44
C SER A 213 -4.35 -1.95 -16.18
N GLY A 214 -4.92 -0.91 -15.58
CA GLY A 214 -6.34 -0.80 -15.25
C GLY A 214 -6.75 -1.46 -13.93
N ALA A 215 -5.78 -1.92 -13.13
CA ALA A 215 -6.06 -2.42 -11.79
C ALA A 215 -6.44 -1.27 -10.86
N ASN A 216 -7.40 -1.51 -9.98
CA ASN A 216 -7.77 -0.60 -8.90
C ASN A 216 -7.53 -1.30 -7.58
N VAL A 217 -6.68 -0.70 -6.73
CA VAL A 217 -6.34 -1.26 -5.43
C VAL A 217 -6.52 -0.20 -4.35
N GLY A 218 -6.98 -0.64 -3.19
CA GLY A 218 -6.99 0.18 -1.98
C GLY A 218 -5.88 -0.23 -1.04
N TYR A 219 -5.35 0.70 -0.27
CA TYR A 219 -4.51 0.38 0.88
C TYR A 219 -5.02 1.12 2.10
N MET A 220 -5.36 0.37 3.15
CA MET A 220 -5.80 0.91 4.44
C MET A 220 -4.66 0.81 5.43
N TRP A 221 -4.22 1.94 5.96
CA TRP A 221 -3.08 1.99 6.89
C TRP A 221 -3.46 1.38 8.25
N ALA A 222 -2.54 0.59 8.82
CA ALA A 222 -2.66 0.07 10.18
C ALA A 222 -1.29 0.08 10.88
N GLN A 223 -1.28 0.07 12.21
CA GLN A 223 -0.07 0.26 13.03
C GLN A 223 0.96 -0.87 12.87
N LEU A 224 0.54 -2.06 12.43
CA LEU A 224 1.39 -3.27 12.34
C LEU A 224 1.46 -3.84 10.91
N GLY A 225 1.24 -2.99 9.91
CA GLY A 225 1.11 -3.38 8.51
C GLY A 225 -0.34 -3.26 8.08
N GLY A 226 -0.59 -2.34 7.15
CA GLY A 226 -1.93 -2.08 6.62
C GLY A 226 -2.50 -3.26 5.82
N LYS A 227 -3.69 -3.05 5.27
CA LYS A 227 -4.38 -4.03 4.41
C LYS A 227 -4.37 -3.53 2.97
N LEU A 228 -3.74 -4.27 2.07
CA LEU A 228 -4.00 -4.15 0.64
C LEU A 228 -5.37 -4.75 0.32
N VAL A 229 -6.16 -4.01 -0.46
CA VAL A 229 -7.54 -4.31 -0.81
C VAL A 229 -7.61 -4.49 -2.32
N HIS A 230 -7.85 -5.73 -2.76
CA HIS A 230 -8.00 -6.08 -4.17
C HIS A 230 -9.44 -6.40 -4.56
N ASP A 231 -10.31 -6.66 -3.60
CA ASP A 231 -11.70 -6.97 -3.87
C ASP A 231 -12.40 -5.74 -4.46
N ALA A 232 -12.98 -5.90 -5.65
CA ALA A 232 -13.56 -4.78 -6.38
C ALA A 232 -14.74 -4.11 -5.66
N VAL A 233 -15.46 -4.84 -4.80
CA VAL A 233 -16.55 -4.27 -3.99
C VAL A 233 -15.97 -3.44 -2.84
N GLU A 234 -14.97 -3.95 -2.14
CA GLU A 234 -14.28 -3.19 -1.07
C GLU A 234 -13.56 -1.94 -1.62
N VAL A 235 -12.89 -2.05 -2.78
CA VAL A 235 -12.23 -0.90 -3.42
C VAL A 235 -13.26 0.16 -3.83
N ARG A 236 -14.43 -0.24 -4.35
CA ARG A 236 -15.51 0.69 -4.69
C ARG A 236 -16.05 1.41 -3.46
N GLU A 237 -16.18 0.70 -2.34
CA GLU A 237 -16.61 1.32 -1.08
C GLU A 237 -15.58 2.35 -0.58
N LEU A 238 -14.29 2.06 -0.67
CA LEU A 238 -13.23 3.04 -0.36
C LEU A 238 -13.29 4.26 -1.29
N ALA A 239 -13.54 4.07 -2.58
CA ALA A 239 -13.72 5.18 -3.53
C ALA A 239 -14.93 6.05 -3.16
N LEU A 240 -16.07 5.45 -2.80
CA LEU A 240 -17.23 6.19 -2.33
C LEU A 240 -16.95 6.97 -1.04
N ARG A 241 -16.15 6.40 -0.13
CA ARG A 241 -15.70 7.10 1.08
C ARG A 241 -14.83 8.30 0.72
N TYR A 242 -13.87 8.14 -0.18
CA TYR A 242 -13.03 9.24 -0.67
C TYR A 242 -13.88 10.39 -1.21
N ASP A 243 -14.85 10.09 -2.08
CA ASP A 243 -15.72 11.10 -2.68
C ASP A 243 -16.57 11.82 -1.63
N ARG A 244 -17.10 11.10 -0.64
CA ARG A 244 -17.86 11.68 0.49
C ARG A 244 -17.00 12.58 1.38
N ILE A 245 -15.72 12.26 1.55
CA ILE A 245 -14.78 13.13 2.27
C ILE A 245 -14.49 14.37 1.43
N GLY A 246 -14.24 14.19 0.13
CA GLY A 246 -14.03 15.27 -0.82
C GLY A 246 -15.21 16.25 -0.89
N ALA A 247 -16.45 15.79 -0.70
CA ALA A 247 -17.63 16.65 -0.62
C ALA A 247 -17.63 17.58 0.61
N LYS A 248 -16.80 17.31 1.63
CA LYS A 248 -16.62 18.13 2.83
C LYS A 248 -15.33 18.95 2.83
N ALA A 249 -14.41 18.66 1.92
CA ALA A 249 -13.16 19.38 1.79
C ALA A 249 -13.35 20.72 1.06
N LEU A 250 -12.51 21.70 1.38
CA LEU A 250 -12.40 22.96 0.65
C LEU A 250 -12.07 22.71 -0.82
N THR A 251 -12.29 23.71 -1.68
CA THR A 251 -11.76 23.69 -3.06
C THR A 251 -10.23 23.73 -3.04
N GLU A 252 -9.57 23.40 -4.16
CA GLU A 252 -8.11 23.50 -4.27
C GLU A 252 -7.62 24.93 -4.04
N GLU A 253 -8.34 25.93 -4.58
CA GLU A 253 -8.04 27.35 -4.40
C GLU A 253 -8.12 27.76 -2.93
N SER A 254 -9.25 27.51 -2.25
CA SER A 254 -9.39 27.85 -0.83
C SER A 254 -8.45 27.05 0.08
N SER A 255 -8.08 25.83 -0.34
CA SER A 255 -7.06 25.02 0.35
C SER A 255 -5.68 25.66 0.24
N ARG A 256 -5.32 26.14 -0.96
CA ARG A 256 -4.06 26.85 -1.22
C ARG A 256 -3.99 28.15 -0.42
N GLU A 257 -5.08 28.91 -0.39
CA GLU A 257 -5.21 30.13 0.42
C GLU A 257 -5.03 29.82 1.92
N LEU A 258 -5.68 28.79 2.44
CA LEU A 258 -5.55 28.38 3.83
C LEU A 258 -4.10 28.00 4.17
N ILE A 259 -3.42 27.23 3.30
CA ILE A 259 -2.01 26.86 3.50
C ILE A 259 -1.13 28.12 3.51
N ALA A 260 -1.36 29.07 2.60
CA ALA A 260 -0.64 30.34 2.55
C ALA A 260 -0.86 31.19 3.81
N GLN A 261 -2.11 31.32 4.28
CA GLN A 261 -2.44 32.02 5.53
C GLN A 261 -1.75 31.38 6.74
N ARG A 262 -1.74 30.05 6.83
CA ARG A 262 -1.02 29.33 7.91
C ARG A 262 0.47 29.62 7.85
N LEU A 263 1.06 29.66 6.65
CA LEU A 263 2.47 29.99 6.47
C LEU A 263 2.80 31.42 6.89
N GLU A 264 1.92 32.38 6.61
CA GLU A 264 2.07 33.78 7.01
C GLU A 264 2.01 33.98 8.53
N HIS A 265 1.15 33.24 9.23
CA HIS A 265 1.04 33.28 10.69
C HIS A 265 2.27 32.71 11.43
N LEU A 266 3.18 32.02 10.72
CA LEU A 266 4.43 31.51 11.26
C LEU A 266 5.62 32.45 11.02
N ARG A 267 5.39 33.63 10.44
CA ARG A 267 6.43 34.65 10.22
C ARG A 267 6.83 35.36 11.50
#